data_AF-A0A371KDG3-F1
#
_entry.id   AF-A0A371KDG3-F1
#
_cell.length_a   1.000
_cell.length_b   1.000
_cell.length_c   1.000
_cell.angle_alpha   90.00
_cell.angle_beta   90.00
_cell.angle_gamma   90.00
#
_symmetry.space_group_name_H-M   'P 1'
#
loop_
_entity.id
_entity.type
_entity.pdbx_description
1 polymer ?
#
loop_
_entity_poly.entity_id
_entity_poly.type
_entity_poly.pdbx_seq_one_letter_code
_entity_poly.pdbx_strand_id
1 'polypeptide(L)'
;GGGSHDVTAITVTTYDSAYRYVNEYGDQFGLLVVDEEHHLPPPTYRQIPELTIAPYRLGLTATYERPDGKHELLEDLLGPVVYREHVDDLAGEYLSEYETIHMSVDLTADERETYDEEYKLYRDYVDSHDFDLWKERGYQEFLKRTS
;
A
#
# COMPACT_ATOMS: atom_id res chain seq x y z
N GLY A 1 -15.28 -9.39 23.63
CA GLY A 1 -15.58 -8.45 24.72
C GLY A 1 -16.04 -7.16 24.10
N GLY A 2 -17.04 -6.50 24.68
CA GLY A 2 -17.66 -5.30 24.11
C GLY A 2 -16.67 -4.15 23.97
N GLY A 3 -16.37 -3.77 22.74
CA GLY A 3 -15.62 -2.58 22.38
C GLY A 3 -16.46 -1.73 21.43
N SER A 4 -16.21 -0.42 21.43
CA SER A 4 -16.79 0.53 20.50
C SER A 4 -16.64 0.04 19.06
N HIS A 5 -17.74 0.00 18.30
CA HIS A 5 -17.72 -0.31 16.87
C HIS A 5 -18.00 0.98 16.11
N ASP A 6 -16.95 1.78 15.95
CA ASP A 6 -17.00 3.07 15.24
C ASP A 6 -16.08 2.99 14.02
N VAL A 7 -16.70 2.97 12.84
CA VAL A 7 -15.97 2.90 11.58
C VAL A 7 -15.77 4.34 11.10
N THR A 8 -14.51 4.74 10.96
CA THR A 8 -14.13 6.07 10.50
C THR A 8 -13.12 5.94 9.36
N ALA A 9 -12.65 7.06 8.80
CA ALA A 9 -11.64 7.05 7.74
C ALA A 9 -10.35 6.31 8.15
N ILE A 10 -10.01 6.31 9.45
CA ILE A 10 -8.90 5.54 10.02
C ILE A 10 -9.46 4.68 11.15
N THR A 11 -9.61 3.39 10.88
CA THR A 11 -10.10 2.41 11.86
C THR A 11 -9.00 1.45 12.27
N VAL A 12 -8.80 1.32 13.59
CA VAL A 12 -7.89 0.34 14.18
C VAL A 12 -8.71 -0.79 14.77
N THR A 13 -8.36 -2.03 14.47
CA THR A 13 -9.08 -3.23 14.92
C THR A 13 -8.10 -4.36 15.25
N THR A 14 -8.51 -5.27 16.13
CA THR A 14 -7.75 -6.50 16.39
C THR A 14 -8.05 -7.55 15.33
N TYR A 15 -7.17 -8.52 15.13
CA TYR A 15 -7.39 -9.63 14.20
C TYR A 15 -8.72 -10.38 14.43
N ASP A 16 -9.07 -10.66 15.69
CA ASP A 16 -10.34 -11.32 16.04
C ASP A 16 -11.56 -10.51 15.61
N SER A 17 -11.50 -9.19 15.81
CA SER A 17 -12.60 -8.29 15.48
C SER A 17 -12.66 -8.06 13.96
N ALA A 18 -11.50 -7.88 13.31
CA ALA A 18 -11.39 -7.81 11.86
C ALA A 18 -12.01 -9.04 11.20
N TYR A 19 -11.59 -10.25 11.60
CA TYR A 19 -12.15 -11.49 11.08
C TYR A 19 -13.67 -11.57 11.28
N ARG A 20 -14.17 -11.12 12.42
CA ARG A 20 -15.60 -11.18 12.73
C ARG A 20 -16.45 -10.26 11.85
N TYR A 21 -15.93 -9.08 11.50
CA TYR A 21 -16.70 -8.01 10.87
C TYR A 21 -16.21 -7.64 9.46
N VAL A 22 -15.20 -8.32 8.90
CA VAL A 22 -14.67 -8.03 7.56
C VAL A 22 -15.73 -8.11 6.46
N ASN A 23 -16.77 -8.93 6.63
CA ASN A 23 -17.90 -8.97 5.71
C ASN A 23 -18.75 -7.69 5.69
N GLU A 24 -18.69 -6.88 6.75
CA GLU A 24 -19.49 -5.65 6.88
C GLU A 24 -18.75 -4.41 6.34
N TYR A 25 -17.42 -4.41 6.37
CA TYR A 25 -16.61 -3.24 6.01
C TYR A 25 -15.38 -3.52 5.13
N GLY A 26 -15.25 -4.73 4.58
CA GLY A 26 -14.14 -5.09 3.68
C GLY A 26 -14.09 -4.25 2.40
N ASP A 27 -15.18 -3.57 2.05
CA ASP A 27 -15.33 -2.65 0.92
C ASP A 27 -15.20 -1.16 1.25
N GLN A 28 -14.94 -0.81 2.51
CA GLN A 28 -14.94 0.59 2.96
C GLN A 28 -13.55 1.23 2.96
N PHE A 29 -12.49 0.45 2.76
CA PHE A 29 -11.11 0.92 2.90
C PHE A 29 -10.32 0.78 1.59
N GLY A 30 -9.59 1.84 1.22
CA GLY A 30 -8.64 1.82 0.11
C GLY A 30 -7.26 1.26 0.49
N LEU A 31 -6.94 1.22 1.78
CA LEU A 31 -5.65 0.77 2.33
C LEU A 31 -5.87 -0.21 3.48
N LEU A 32 -5.21 -1.35 3.42
CA LEU A 32 -5.11 -2.32 4.51
C LEU A 32 -3.69 -2.33 5.09
N VAL A 33 -3.55 -2.00 6.38
CA VAL A 33 -2.29 -2.13 7.11
C VAL A 33 -2.39 -3.30 8.08
N VAL A 34 -1.46 -4.24 7.98
CA VAL A 34 -1.40 -5.45 8.80
C VAL A 34 -0.13 -5.39 9.64
N ASP A 35 -0.30 -5.03 10.92
CA ASP A 35 0.79 -5.10 11.89
C ASP A 35 1.00 -6.54 12.39
N GLU A 36 2.26 -6.87 12.67
CA GLU A 36 2.73 -8.23 12.94
C GLU A 36 2.16 -9.26 11.97
N GLU A 37 2.33 -8.99 10.66
CA GLU A 37 1.73 -9.79 9.58
C GLU A 37 2.10 -11.28 9.63
N HIS A 38 3.16 -11.65 10.34
CA HIS A 38 3.53 -13.05 10.57
C HIS A 38 2.45 -13.86 11.31
N HIS A 39 1.46 -13.20 11.93
CA HIS A 39 0.27 -13.81 12.53
C HIS A 39 -0.87 -14.09 11.54
N LEU A 40 -0.84 -13.54 10.33
CA LEU A 40 -1.88 -13.67 9.31
C LEU A 40 -2.04 -15.07 8.65
N PRO A 41 -1.00 -15.94 8.52
CA PRO A 41 -1.11 -17.21 7.78
C PRO A 41 -2.14 -18.25 8.27
N PRO A 42 -2.54 -18.34 9.55
CA PRO A 42 -3.59 -19.25 9.99
C PRO A 42 -4.91 -19.05 9.19
N PRO A 43 -5.66 -20.13 8.89
CA PRO A 43 -6.84 -20.07 8.02
C PRO A 43 -7.95 -19.10 8.45
N THR A 44 -8.00 -18.73 9.72
CA THR A 44 -8.96 -17.76 10.25
C THR A 44 -8.61 -16.34 9.79
N TYR A 45 -7.38 -15.90 10.04
CA TYR A 45 -6.97 -14.51 9.80
C TYR A 45 -6.67 -14.23 8.34
N ARG A 46 -6.32 -15.25 7.56
CA ARG A 46 -6.18 -15.16 6.10
C ARG A 46 -7.45 -14.62 5.41
N GLN A 47 -8.63 -14.82 5.99
CA GLN A 47 -9.87 -14.30 5.42
C GLN A 47 -9.95 -12.76 5.44
N ILE A 48 -9.19 -12.09 6.31
CA ILE A 48 -9.20 -10.62 6.41
C ILE A 48 -8.76 -9.98 5.08
N PRO A 49 -7.55 -10.21 4.56
CA PRO A 49 -7.12 -9.68 3.26
C PRO A 49 -7.88 -10.28 2.07
N GLU A 50 -8.42 -11.49 2.18
CA GLU A 50 -9.22 -12.11 1.10
C GLU A 50 -10.59 -11.46 0.92
N LEU A 51 -11.19 -11.00 2.02
CA LEU A 51 -12.51 -10.35 2.02
C LEU A 51 -12.42 -8.82 1.98
N THR A 52 -11.20 -8.27 1.94
CA THR A 52 -10.96 -6.82 1.82
C THR A 52 -10.60 -6.49 0.37
N ILE A 53 -11.32 -5.56 -0.25
CA ILE A 53 -11.06 -5.13 -1.65
C ILE A 53 -10.04 -3.99 -1.76
N ALA A 54 -9.42 -3.60 -0.63
CA ALA A 54 -8.39 -2.56 -0.60
C ALA A 54 -7.26 -2.89 -1.61
N PRO A 55 -7.04 -2.01 -2.61
CA PRO A 55 -5.98 -2.21 -3.59
C PRO A 55 -4.59 -1.98 -3.00
N TYR A 56 -4.48 -1.13 -1.96
CA TYR A 56 -3.22 -0.86 -1.29
C TYR A 56 -3.11 -1.72 -0.03
N ARG A 57 -2.00 -2.44 0.12
CA ARG A 57 -1.74 -3.36 1.22
C ARG A 57 -0.34 -3.13 1.76
N LEU A 58 -0.20 -3.08 3.08
CA LEU A 58 1.07 -2.91 3.77
C LEU A 58 1.15 -3.87 4.94
N GLY A 59 2.07 -4.81 4.87
CA GLY A 59 2.44 -5.68 5.97
C GLY A 59 3.63 -5.15 6.73
N LEU A 60 3.59 -5.22 8.06
CA LEU A 60 4.68 -4.82 8.94
C LEU A 60 5.07 -6.00 9.82
N THR A 61 6.36 -6.34 9.86
CA THR A 61 6.88 -7.31 10.82
C THR A 61 8.38 -7.21 10.99
N ALA A 62 8.87 -7.55 12.19
CA ALA A 62 10.29 -7.77 12.45
C ALA A 62 10.75 -9.21 12.12
N THR A 63 9.82 -10.16 11.95
CA THR A 63 10.13 -11.60 11.83
C THR A 63 9.40 -12.23 10.64
N TYR A 64 9.78 -11.81 9.43
CA TYR A 64 9.16 -12.28 8.19
C TYR A 64 9.37 -13.79 7.93
N GLU A 65 10.59 -14.28 8.14
CA GLU A 65 10.96 -15.66 7.80
C GLU A 65 10.40 -16.64 8.83
N ARG A 66 9.52 -17.54 8.37
CA ARG A 66 9.00 -18.64 9.19
C ARG A 66 9.66 -19.97 8.83
N PRO A 67 10.05 -20.80 9.83
CA PRO A 67 10.61 -22.14 9.60
C PRO A 67 9.66 -23.10 8.86
N ASP A 68 8.36 -22.80 8.86
CA ASP A 68 7.32 -23.62 8.24
C ASP A 68 7.00 -23.24 6.78
N GLY A 69 7.74 -22.29 6.20
CA GLY A 69 7.58 -21.88 4.79
C GLY A 69 6.30 -21.10 4.48
N LYS A 70 5.44 -20.83 5.47
CA LYS A 70 4.13 -20.20 5.24
C LYS A 70 4.19 -18.71 4.89
N HIS A 71 5.37 -18.12 4.81
CA HIS A 71 5.57 -16.75 4.37
C HIS A 71 5.25 -16.57 2.88
N GLU A 72 5.32 -17.64 2.06
CA GLU A 72 4.86 -17.60 0.66
C GLU A 72 3.38 -17.18 0.55
N LEU A 73 2.55 -17.56 1.52
CA LEU A 73 1.16 -17.12 1.56
C LEU A 73 1.01 -15.62 1.85
N LEU A 74 1.98 -14.99 2.50
CA LEU A 74 1.92 -13.54 2.76
C LEU A 74 2.14 -12.76 1.47
N GLU A 75 2.99 -13.24 0.56
CA GLU A 75 3.19 -12.59 -0.74
C GLU A 75 1.91 -12.57 -1.56
N ASP A 76 1.16 -13.68 -1.57
CA ASP A 76 -0.13 -13.75 -2.26
C ASP A 76 -1.22 -12.87 -1.62
N LEU A 77 -1.13 -12.64 -0.31
CA LEU A 77 -2.15 -11.91 0.45
C LEU A 77 -1.88 -10.41 0.54
N LEU A 78 -0.62 -9.99 0.67
CA LEU A 78 -0.25 -8.60 0.93
C LEU A 78 0.72 -8.04 -0.12
N GLY A 79 1.49 -8.91 -0.78
CA GLY A 79 2.52 -8.53 -1.75
C GLY A 79 3.93 -8.91 -1.28
N PRO A 80 4.93 -8.74 -2.16
CA PRO A 80 6.30 -9.11 -1.87
C PRO A 80 6.92 -8.18 -0.81
N VAL A 81 8.03 -8.64 -0.20
CA VAL A 81 8.85 -7.78 0.64
C VAL A 81 9.48 -6.67 -0.21
N VAL A 82 9.04 -5.43 -0.02
CA VAL A 82 9.55 -4.26 -0.74
C VAL A 82 10.70 -3.55 -0.01
N TYR A 83 10.87 -3.81 1.29
CA TYR A 83 11.93 -3.25 2.12
C TYR A 83 12.27 -4.20 3.28
N ARG A 84 13.56 -4.33 3.59
CA ARG A 84 14.06 -5.07 4.76
C ARG A 84 15.35 -4.43 5.23
N GLU A 85 15.46 -4.26 6.54
CA GLU A 85 16.65 -3.71 7.20
C GLU A 85 16.88 -4.47 8.50
N HIS A 86 18.13 -4.84 8.79
CA HIS A 86 18.48 -5.50 10.04
C HIS A 86 18.93 -4.48 11.09
N VAL A 87 18.75 -4.81 12.36
CA VAL A 87 19.18 -3.96 13.49
C VAL A 87 20.68 -3.64 13.41
N ASP A 88 21.49 -4.57 12.92
CA ASP A 88 22.93 -4.37 12.75
C ASP A 88 23.26 -3.37 11.64
N ASP A 89 22.40 -3.23 10.63
CA ASP A 89 22.56 -2.26 9.52
C ASP A 89 22.12 -0.84 9.94
N LEU A 90 21.19 -0.75 10.89
CA LEU A 90 20.75 0.52 11.51
C LEU A 90 21.85 1.18 12.36
N ALA A 91 22.93 0.48 12.69
CA ALA A 91 24.04 0.96 13.51
C ALA A 91 25.10 1.79 12.72
N GLY A 92 24.71 2.40 11.59
CA GLY A 92 25.58 3.24 10.75
C GLY A 92 25.99 4.60 11.36
N GLU A 93 26.98 5.25 10.72
CA GLU A 93 27.62 6.51 11.18
C GLU A 93 26.73 7.76 11.20
N TYR A 94 25.56 7.71 10.54
CA TYR A 94 24.67 8.86 10.37
C TYR A 94 23.32 8.61 11.02
N LEU A 95 23.30 8.63 12.36
CA LEU A 95 22.15 9.11 13.11
C LEU A 95 22.02 10.61 12.83
N SER A 96 21.61 10.95 11.61
CA SER A 96 21.41 12.34 11.26
C SER A 96 20.22 12.85 12.08
N GLU A 97 20.45 13.84 12.94
CA GLU A 97 19.41 14.45 13.80
C GLU A 97 18.35 15.24 13.03
N TYR A 98 18.16 14.98 11.73
CA TYR A 98 17.14 15.63 10.94
C TYR A 98 15.97 14.69 10.72
N GLU A 99 14.78 15.20 11.01
CA GLU A 99 13.52 14.57 10.67
C GLU A 99 13.10 15.05 9.28
N THR A 100 12.73 14.11 8.40
CA THR A 100 12.15 14.47 7.10
C THR A 100 10.65 14.61 7.26
N ILE A 101 10.12 15.83 7.12
CA ILE A 101 8.69 16.10 7.18
C ILE A 101 8.17 16.32 5.76
N HIS A 102 7.24 15.46 5.32
CA HIS A 102 6.54 15.66 4.06
C HIS A 102 5.33 16.58 4.27
N MET A 103 5.33 17.72 3.59
CA MET A 103 4.20 18.65 3.56
C MET A 103 3.50 18.56 2.20
N SER A 104 2.26 18.08 2.20
CA SER A 104 1.39 18.15 1.02
C SER A 104 0.79 19.54 0.90
N VAL A 105 0.84 20.13 -0.30
CA VAL A 105 0.17 21.39 -0.62
C VAL A 105 -0.92 21.10 -1.64
N ASP A 106 -2.14 21.55 -1.34
CA ASP A 106 -3.26 21.40 -2.26
C ASP A 106 -3.15 22.41 -3.41
N LEU A 107 -3.47 21.96 -4.63
CA LEU A 107 -3.68 22.86 -5.75
C LEU A 107 -4.88 23.75 -5.49
N THR A 108 -4.79 25.02 -5.89
CA THR A 108 -5.95 25.91 -5.97
C THR A 108 -6.97 25.38 -6.97
N ALA A 109 -8.20 25.91 -6.95
CA ALA A 109 -9.24 25.46 -7.87
C ALA A 109 -8.84 25.62 -9.35
N ASP A 110 -8.26 26.78 -9.71
CA ASP A 110 -7.83 27.09 -11.08
C ASP A 110 -6.63 26.20 -11.51
N GLU A 111 -5.68 25.95 -10.59
CA GLU A 111 -4.56 25.02 -10.83
C GLU A 111 -5.04 23.58 -10.98
N ARG A 112 -6.03 23.17 -10.18
CA ARG A 112 -6.63 21.83 -10.26
C ARG A 112 -7.35 21.64 -11.60
N GLU A 113 -8.15 22.63 -12.03
CA GLU A 113 -8.85 22.57 -13.32
C GLU A 113 -7.86 22.43 -14.48
N THR A 114 -6.85 23.29 -14.52
CA THR A 114 -5.79 23.23 -15.55
C THR A 114 -5.04 21.90 -15.50
N TYR A 115 -4.70 21.42 -14.30
CA TYR A 115 -4.03 20.13 -14.12
C TYR A 115 -4.90 18.97 -14.63
N ASP A 116 -6.18 18.93 -14.29
CA ASP A 116 -7.08 17.84 -14.66
C ASP A 116 -7.32 17.79 -16.17
N GLU A 117 -7.41 18.94 -16.85
CA GLU A 117 -7.53 19.03 -18.32
C GLU A 117 -6.29 18.45 -19.02
N GLU A 118 -5.10 18.94 -18.66
CA GLU A 118 -3.83 18.49 -19.24
C GLU A 118 -3.53 17.03 -18.90
N TYR A 119 -3.82 16.62 -17.67
CA TYR A 119 -3.64 15.23 -17.22
C TYR A 119 -4.55 14.26 -17.96
N LYS A 120 -5.78 14.68 -18.28
CA LYS A 120 -6.70 13.88 -19.09
C LYS A 120 -6.16 13.67 -20.50
N LEU A 121 -5.67 14.73 -21.16
CA LEU A 121 -5.05 14.61 -22.49
C LEU A 121 -3.88 13.62 -22.47
N TYR A 122 -3.02 13.74 -21.46
CA TYR A 122 -1.91 12.82 -21.23
C TYR A 122 -2.38 11.37 -21.01
N ARG A 123 -3.39 11.15 -20.17
CA ARG A 123 -3.92 9.82 -19.88
C ARG A 123 -4.59 9.18 -21.08
N ASP A 124 -5.42 9.92 -21.82
CA ASP A 124 -6.06 9.45 -23.05
C ASP A 124 -5.00 9.02 -24.08
N TYR A 125 -3.87 9.74 -24.16
CA TYR A 125 -2.75 9.35 -25.01
C TYR A 125 -2.06 8.08 -24.52
N VAL A 126 -1.73 7.97 -23.23
CA VAL A 126 -1.08 6.78 -22.67
C VAL A 126 -1.97 5.54 -22.81
N ASP A 127 -3.25 5.64 -22.49
CA ASP A 127 -4.17 4.50 -22.49
C ASP A 127 -4.52 4.02 -23.92
N SER A 128 -4.43 4.91 -24.92
CA SER A 128 -4.66 4.56 -26.33
C SER A 128 -3.43 3.99 -27.04
N HIS A 129 -2.26 3.95 -26.39
CA HIS A 129 -1.01 3.50 -26.99
C HIS A 129 -0.37 2.36 -26.20
N ASP A 130 0.17 1.38 -26.92
CA ASP A 130 0.78 0.18 -26.32
C ASP A 130 2.23 0.46 -25.88
N PHE A 131 2.42 1.28 -24.84
CA PHE A 131 3.70 1.43 -24.14
C PHE A 131 3.49 1.67 -22.63
N ASP A 132 4.41 1.11 -21.83
CA ASP A 132 4.37 1.19 -20.37
C ASP A 132 5.41 2.21 -19.89
N LEU A 133 4.92 3.32 -19.34
CA LEU A 133 5.75 4.42 -18.83
C LEU A 133 6.65 4.02 -17.67
N TRP A 134 6.24 3.03 -16.88
CA TRP A 134 6.93 2.61 -15.67
C TRP A 134 8.09 1.65 -15.94
N LYS A 135 8.28 1.24 -17.20
CA LYS A 135 9.49 0.52 -17.63
C LYS A 135 10.67 1.48 -17.71
N GLU A 136 11.87 0.94 -17.53
CA GLU A 136 13.15 1.67 -17.48
C GLU A 136 13.38 2.65 -18.66
N ARG A 137 12.77 2.39 -19.83
CA ARG A 137 12.82 3.27 -21.02
C ARG A 137 11.46 3.83 -21.47
N GLY A 138 10.39 3.58 -20.72
CA GLY A 138 9.03 3.97 -21.08
C GLY A 138 8.87 5.49 -21.29
N TYR A 139 9.47 6.28 -20.39
CA TYR A 139 9.46 7.74 -20.53
C TYR A 139 10.25 8.26 -21.74
N GLN A 140 11.39 7.63 -22.08
CA GLN A 140 12.16 8.01 -23.27
C GLN A 140 11.40 7.67 -24.57
N GLU A 141 10.66 6.56 -24.57
CA GLU A 141 9.84 6.16 -25.71
C GLU A 141 8.62 7.09 -25.87
N PHE A 142 7.99 7.49 -24.76
CA PHE A 142 6.95 8.50 -24.75
C PHE A 142 7.44 9.80 -25.41
N LEU A 143 8.57 10.36 -24.95
CA LEU A 143 9.14 11.60 -25.49
C LEU A 143 9.41 11.51 -27.00
N LYS A 144 9.91 10.37 -27.49
CA LYS A 144 10.16 10.18 -28.93
C LYS A 144 8.89 10.18 -29.78
N ARG A 145 7.74 9.79 -29.23
CA ARG A 145 6.47 9.69 -29.95
C ARG A 145 5.65 10.98 -29.88
N THR A 146 5.88 11.82 -28.87
CA THR A 146 5.17 13.09 -28.66
C THR A 146 5.96 14.33 -29.10
N SER A 147 7.20 14.16 -29.59
CA SER A 147 8.00 15.20 -30.26
C SER A 147 7.67 15.31 -31.75
#